data_AF-A0A4Y2IZE7-F1
#
_entry.id   AF-A0A4Y2IZE7-F1
#
_cell.length_a   1.000
_cell.length_b   1.000
_cell.length_c   1.000
_cell.angle_alpha   90.00
_cell.angle_beta   90.00
_cell.angle_gamma   90.00
#
_symmetry.space_group_name_H-M   'P 1'
#
loop_
_entity.id
_entity.type
_entity.pdbx_description
1 polymer ?
#
loop_
_entity_poly.entity_id
_entity_poly.type
_entity_poly.pdbx_seq_one_letter_code
_entity_poly.pdbx_strand_id
1 'polypeptide(L)'
;MGGKLKTNLPMSKKSHMPEITESEDMKRKELKYGVNQKKYYDKHHRVKDVGEFEPGKVVWIAVQRSYGRIKTKYAVPRSYFVKTPVGIH
;
A
#
# COMPACT_ATOMS: atom_id res chain seq x y z
N MET A 1 -12.99 -47.25 31.88
CA MET A 1 -11.69 -47.49 32.56
C MET A 1 -10.57 -46.95 31.68
N GLY A 2 -10.29 -45.65 31.75
CA GLY A 2 -9.28 -44.99 30.91
C GLY A 2 -7.95 -44.89 31.65
N GLY A 3 -6.90 -45.56 31.13
CA GLY A 3 -5.55 -45.46 31.66
C GLY A 3 -4.88 -44.15 31.23
N LYS A 4 -4.43 -43.34 32.18
CA LYS A 4 -3.57 -42.17 31.87
C LYS A 4 -2.19 -42.65 31.42
N LEU A 5 -1.78 -42.31 30.20
CA LEU A 5 -0.39 -42.46 29.76
C LEU A 5 0.50 -41.51 30.59
N LYS A 6 1.29 -42.06 31.51
CA LYS A 6 2.35 -41.33 32.21
C LYS A 6 3.61 -41.34 31.34
N THR A 7 3.75 -40.37 30.45
CA THR A 7 5.02 -40.16 29.75
C THR A 7 5.98 -39.36 30.64
N ASN A 8 7.03 -40.01 31.13
CA ASN A 8 8.17 -39.37 31.81
C ASN A 8 9.24 -38.93 30.80
N LEU A 9 8.83 -38.32 29.69
CA LEU A 9 9.80 -37.79 28.72
C LEU A 9 10.09 -36.33 29.09
N PRO A 10 11.35 -35.94 29.31
CA PRO A 10 11.70 -34.54 29.42
C PRO A 10 11.46 -33.90 28.06
N MET A 11 10.29 -33.26 27.89
CA MET A 11 10.03 -32.39 26.76
C MET A 11 11.01 -31.22 26.85
N SER A 12 12.11 -31.33 26.08
CA SER A 12 13.04 -30.24 25.86
C SER A 12 12.25 -29.04 25.32
N LYS A 13 12.15 -27.98 26.14
CA LYS A 13 11.47 -26.72 25.75
C LYS A 13 12.16 -25.99 24.59
N LYS A 14 13.32 -26.48 24.10
CA LYS A 14 14.15 -25.81 23.10
C LYS A 14 13.80 -26.11 21.65
N SER A 15 12.84 -27.01 21.36
CA SER A 15 12.73 -27.59 20.01
C SER A 15 11.64 -27.00 19.10
N HIS A 16 10.90 -25.96 19.46
CA HIS A 16 9.82 -25.48 18.59
C HIS A 16 9.62 -23.96 18.58
N MET A 17 10.70 -23.17 18.65
CA MET A 17 10.65 -21.91 17.91
C MET A 17 11.01 -22.30 16.48
N PRO A 18 10.11 -22.16 15.49
CA PRO A 18 10.56 -22.25 14.11
C PRO A 18 11.60 -21.16 13.95
N GLU A 19 12.86 -21.57 13.80
CA GLU A 19 13.85 -20.69 13.22
C GLU A 19 13.27 -20.34 11.86
N ILE A 20 12.73 -19.13 11.74
CA ILE A 20 12.41 -18.56 10.44
C ILE A 20 13.79 -18.34 9.85
N THR A 21 14.36 -19.38 9.25
CA THR A 21 15.49 -19.25 8.35
C THR A 21 14.92 -18.44 7.20
N GLU A 22 14.96 -17.10 7.33
CA GLU A 22 14.57 -16.17 6.28
C GLU A 22 15.50 -16.45 5.11
N SER A 23 15.10 -17.38 4.27
CA SER A 23 15.79 -17.65 3.02
C SER A 23 15.69 -16.39 2.19
N GLU A 24 16.81 -15.89 1.69
CA GLU A 24 16.83 -14.78 0.76
C GLU A 24 15.88 -15.04 -0.43
N ASP A 25 15.69 -16.31 -0.79
CA ASP A 25 14.74 -16.76 -1.81
C ASP A 25 13.28 -16.41 -1.49
N MET A 26 12.86 -16.52 -0.22
CA MET A 26 11.52 -16.10 0.20
C MET A 26 11.37 -14.59 0.04
N LYS A 27 12.35 -13.79 0.47
CA LYS A 27 12.33 -12.33 0.31
C LYS A 27 12.29 -11.93 -1.17
N ARG A 28 13.05 -12.61 -2.02
CA ARG A 28 13.05 -12.40 -3.49
C ARG A 28 11.69 -12.75 -4.10
N LYS A 29 11.06 -13.84 -3.66
CA LYS A 29 9.71 -14.24 -4.12
C LYS A 29 8.65 -13.20 -3.73
N GLU A 30 8.66 -12.74 -2.48
CA GLU A 30 7.73 -11.71 -1.99
C GLU A 30 7.89 -10.39 -2.74
N LEU A 31 9.14 -9.93 -2.96
CA LEU A 31 9.42 -8.73 -3.76
C LEU A 31 8.87 -8.86 -5.19
N LYS A 32 9.12 -10.00 -5.83
CA LYS A 32 8.60 -10.28 -7.19
C LYS A 32 7.07 -10.33 -7.20
N TYR A 33 6.48 -10.90 -6.16
CA TYR A 33 5.03 -10.99 -6.01
C TYR A 33 4.40 -9.59 -5.88
N GLY A 34 4.96 -8.72 -5.04
CA GLY A 34 4.50 -7.33 -4.90
C GLY A 34 4.58 -6.51 -6.20
N VAL A 35 5.69 -6.63 -6.95
CA VAL A 35 5.84 -5.98 -8.26
C VAL A 35 4.77 -6.47 -9.25
N ASN A 36 4.52 -7.78 -9.27
CA ASN A 36 3.48 -8.35 -10.13
C ASN A 36 2.09 -7.91 -9.72
N GLN A 37 1.77 -7.85 -8.42
CA GLN A 37 0.50 -7.34 -7.93
C GLN A 37 0.26 -5.91 -8.41
N LYS A 38 1.25 -5.01 -8.24
CA LYS A 38 1.17 -3.64 -8.77
C LYS A 38 0.91 -3.63 -10.27
N LYS A 39 1.69 -4.39 -11.04
CA LYS A 39 1.53 -4.48 -12.51
C LYS A 39 0.14 -4.95 -12.93
N TYR A 40 -0.39 -5.97 -12.26
CA TYR A 40 -1.73 -6.50 -12.57
C TYR A 40 -2.82 -5.52 -12.18
N TYR A 41 -2.71 -4.88 -11.02
CA TYR A 41 -3.63 -3.84 -10.59
C TYR A 41 -3.64 -2.67 -11.59
N ASP A 42 -2.46 -2.16 -11.95
CA ASP A 42 -2.29 -1.05 -12.87
C ASP A 42 -2.87 -1.39 -14.26
N LYS A 43 -2.64 -2.61 -14.76
CA LYS A 43 -3.22 -3.12 -16.01
C LYS A 43 -4.74 -3.24 -15.93
N HIS A 44 -5.27 -3.83 -14.85
CA HIS A 44 -6.71 -4.08 -14.68
C HIS A 44 -7.50 -2.76 -14.62
N HIS A 45 -7.00 -1.79 -13.84
CA HIS A 45 -7.66 -0.49 -13.65
C HIS A 45 -7.24 0.55 -14.67
N ARG A 46 -6.40 0.17 -15.66
CA ARG A 46 -5.86 1.07 -16.69
C ARG A 46 -5.27 2.33 -16.06
N VAL A 47 -4.52 2.15 -14.96
CA VAL A 47 -3.89 3.24 -14.23
C VAL A 47 -2.97 3.98 -15.20
N LYS A 48 -3.16 5.28 -15.30
CA LYS A 48 -2.28 6.17 -16.06
C LYS A 48 -1.43 6.94 -15.07
N ASP A 49 -0.13 6.99 -15.33
CA ASP A 49 0.74 7.93 -14.64
C ASP A 49 0.42 9.34 -15.14
N VAL A 50 -0.43 10.03 -14.38
CA VAL A 50 -0.69 11.45 -14.57
C VAL A 50 0.48 12.18 -13.94
N GLY A 51 1.23 12.90 -14.79
CA GLY A 51 2.32 13.78 -14.34
C GLY A 51 1.82 14.85 -13.37
N GLU A 52 2.75 15.55 -12.75
CA GLU A 52 2.41 16.63 -11.82
C GLU A 52 1.70 17.77 -12.55
N PHE A 53 0.75 18.41 -11.86
CA PHE A 53 0.06 19.55 -12.42
C PHE A 53 0.85 20.83 -12.16
N GLU A 54 1.06 21.60 -13.23
CA GLU A 54 1.64 22.93 -13.13
C GLU A 54 0.73 23.89 -12.33
N PRO A 55 1.30 24.75 -11.48
CA PRO A 55 0.61 25.88 -10.90
C PRO A 55 -0.11 26.71 -11.97
N GLY A 56 -1.35 27.12 -11.69
CA GLY A 56 -2.19 27.92 -12.58
C GLY A 56 -3.10 27.11 -13.51
N LYS A 57 -2.91 25.80 -13.64
CA LYS A 57 -3.76 24.95 -14.47
C LYS A 57 -5.20 24.90 -13.93
N VAL A 58 -6.17 24.97 -14.84
CA VAL A 58 -7.60 24.82 -14.52
C VAL A 58 -7.95 23.34 -14.43
N VAL A 59 -8.59 22.96 -13.33
CA VAL A 59 -9.06 21.60 -13.06
C VAL A 59 -10.54 21.60 -12.69
N TRP A 60 -11.22 20.53 -13.08
CA TRP A 60 -12.61 20.29 -12.71
C TRP A 60 -12.70 19.58 -11.37
N ILE A 61 -13.44 20.14 -10.42
CA ILE A 61 -13.66 19.56 -9.09
C ILE A 61 -15.04 18.91 -9.08
N ALA A 62 -15.08 17.58 -9.14
CA ALA A 62 -16.32 16.83 -9.23
C ALA A 62 -17.25 17.04 -8.02
N VAL A 63 -16.68 17.15 -6.82
CA VAL A 63 -17.45 17.36 -5.57
C VAL A 63 -18.20 18.69 -5.57
N GLN A 64 -17.54 19.76 -6.00
CA GLN A 64 -18.13 21.10 -6.06
C GLN A 64 -18.83 21.41 -7.39
N ARG A 65 -18.73 20.50 -8.37
CA ARG A 65 -19.20 20.67 -9.75
C ARG A 65 -18.77 22.02 -10.34
N SER A 66 -17.52 22.40 -10.08
CA SER A 66 -16.98 23.71 -10.46
C SER A 66 -15.54 23.60 -10.93
N TYR A 67 -15.09 24.63 -11.65
CA TYR A 67 -13.70 24.77 -12.05
C TYR A 67 -12.89 25.49 -10.97
N GLY A 68 -11.67 25.02 -10.76
CA GLY A 68 -10.69 25.66 -9.87
C GLY A 68 -9.32 25.76 -10.53
N ARG A 69 -8.47 26.64 -10.01
CA ARG A 69 -7.08 26.80 -10.46
C ARG A 69 -6.12 26.25 -9.42
N ILE A 70 -5.20 25.40 -9.84
CA ILE A 70 -4.16 24.88 -8.95
C ILE A 70 -3.26 26.03 -8.52
N LYS A 71 -3.02 26.18 -7.22
CA LYS A 71 -2.06 27.14 -6.67
C LYS A 71 -0.70 26.48 -6.47
N THR A 72 -0.66 25.43 -5.68
CA THR A 72 0.57 24.76 -5.26
C THR A 72 0.30 23.30 -4.94
N LYS A 73 1.37 22.50 -5.01
CA LYS A 73 1.36 21.11 -4.56
C LYS A 73 1.33 21.05 -3.04
N TYR A 74 0.55 20.13 -2.49
CA TYR A 74 0.49 19.88 -1.06
C TYR A 74 1.59 18.90 -0.63
N ALA A 75 1.93 18.89 0.66
CA ALA A 75 2.97 17.99 1.19
C ALA A 75 2.57 16.50 1.10
N VAL A 76 1.27 16.21 1.08
CA VAL A 76 0.75 14.84 0.93
C VAL A 76 0.84 14.42 -0.55
N PRO A 77 1.17 13.15 -0.84
CA PRO A 77 1.25 12.64 -2.20
C PRO A 77 -0.01 12.95 -3.02
N ARG A 78 0.20 13.40 -4.26
CA ARG A 78 -0.83 13.68 -5.29
C ARG A 78 -1.91 14.69 -4.89
N SER A 79 -1.72 15.45 -3.82
CA SER A 79 -2.67 16.45 -3.33
C SER A 79 -2.26 17.86 -3.77
N TYR A 80 -3.23 18.73 -4.07
CA TYR A 80 -2.99 20.10 -4.56
C TYR A 80 -3.93 21.09 -3.88
N PHE A 81 -3.43 22.30 -3.63
CA PHE A 81 -4.29 23.43 -3.29
C PHE A 81 -4.94 24.00 -4.54
N VAL A 82 -6.25 24.14 -4.52
CA VAL A 82 -7.05 24.65 -5.63
C VAL A 82 -7.81 25.90 -5.19
N LYS A 83 -7.65 26.99 -5.93
CA LYS A 83 -8.41 28.22 -5.77
C LYS A 83 -9.71 28.12 -6.55
N THR A 84 -10.84 28.22 -5.86
CA THR A 84 -12.19 28.32 -6.43
C THR A 84 -12.81 29.67 -6.07
N PRO A 85 -13.97 30.05 -6.64
CA PRO A 85 -14.68 31.26 -6.23
C PRO A 85 -15.15 31.24 -4.77
N VAL A 86 -15.34 30.04 -4.20
CA VAL A 86 -15.86 29.83 -2.85
C VAL A 86 -14.73 29.87 -1.81
N GLY A 87 -13.48 29.56 -2.19
CA GLY A 87 -12.35 29.56 -1.28
C GLY A 87 -11.12 28.85 -1.83
N ILE A 88 -10.17 28.54 -0.96
CA ILE A 88 -9.02 27.68 -1.27
C ILE A 88 -9.27 26.34 -0.60
N HIS A 89 -9.17 25.27 -1.37
CA HIS A 89 -9.34 23.89 -0.91
C HIS A 89 -8.09 23.08 -1.17
#